data_AF-A0A1Y1MTL9-F1
#
_entry.id   AF-A0A1Y1MTL9-F1
#
_cell.length_a   1.000
_cell.length_b   1.000
_cell.length_c   1.000
_cell.angle_alpha   90.00
_cell.angle_beta   90.00
_cell.angle_gamma   90.00
#
_symmetry.space_group_name_H-M   'P 1'
#
loop_
_entity.id
_entity.type
_entity.pdbx_description
1 polymer ?
#
loop_
_entity_poly.entity_id
_entity_poly.type
_entity_poly.pdbx_seq_one_letter_code
_entity_poly.pdbx_strand_id
1 'polypeptide(L)'
;GTGAPPPGNRFQAKSPVSEAVLWGYIAQIANALKSIHSINLAARCIDVTKIILTDKNRIRLNACSILDVVQFDMRRPVPELQQDDFMQFGRTILSLATNTPPAQLTNLKASIELMARSYSVELRDTIIWLLTPAQPPSQKTIEEFIR
;
A
#
# COMPACT_ATOMS: atom_id res chain seq x y z
N GLY A 1 27.56 -34.22 31.03
CA GLY A 1 27.60 -33.93 29.60
C GLY A 1 26.51 -32.92 29.28
N THR A 2 26.87 -31.69 28.98
CA THR A 2 25.95 -30.58 28.69
C THR A 2 25.63 -30.56 27.21
N GLY A 3 24.44 -31.02 26.82
CA GLY A 3 23.94 -30.90 25.46
C GLY A 3 23.46 -29.47 25.19
N ALA A 4 24.08 -28.79 24.23
CA ALA A 4 23.63 -27.47 23.77
C ALA A 4 22.23 -27.59 23.13
N PRO A 5 21.32 -26.61 23.34
CA PRO A 5 20.04 -26.61 22.66
C PRO A 5 20.25 -26.38 21.15
N PRO A 6 19.40 -26.96 20.28
CA PRO A 6 19.52 -26.76 18.84
C PRO A 6 19.33 -25.29 18.48
N PRO A 7 20.01 -24.78 17.43
CA PRO A 7 19.79 -23.42 16.96
C PRO A 7 18.33 -23.26 16.56
N GLY A 8 17.59 -22.42 17.29
CA GLY A 8 16.20 -22.12 16.99
C GLY A 8 16.06 -21.62 15.55
N ASN A 9 15.17 -22.24 14.79
CA ASN A 9 14.81 -21.87 13.42
C ASN A 9 14.31 -20.40 13.41
N ARG A 10 15.22 -19.44 13.17
CA ARG A 10 14.94 -17.99 13.12
C ARG A 10 14.16 -17.53 11.89
N PHE A 11 13.82 -18.44 10.97
CA PHE A 11 13.01 -18.15 9.81
C PHE A 11 11.64 -18.82 9.95
N GLN A 12 10.87 -18.37 10.94
CA GLN A 12 9.45 -18.65 10.95
C GLN A 12 8.87 -17.99 9.69
N ALA A 13 8.32 -18.79 8.78
CA ALA A 13 7.56 -18.27 7.65
C ALA A 13 6.49 -17.33 8.22
N LYS A 14 6.57 -16.03 7.90
CA LYS A 14 5.59 -15.06 8.35
C LYS A 14 4.21 -15.55 7.92
N SER A 15 3.32 -15.76 8.87
CA SER A 15 1.94 -16.13 8.57
C SER A 15 1.32 -15.07 7.66
N PRO A 16 0.52 -15.47 6.65
CA PRO A 16 -0.18 -14.52 5.79
C PRO A 16 -0.99 -13.51 6.61
N VAL A 17 -1.00 -12.25 6.18
CA VAL A 17 -1.83 -11.21 6.82
C VAL A 17 -3.29 -11.58 6.58
N SER A 18 -4.13 -11.59 7.62
CA SER A 18 -5.54 -11.91 7.42
C SER A 18 -6.23 -10.83 6.59
N GLU A 19 -7.21 -11.24 5.78
CA GLU A 19 -7.92 -10.32 4.90
C GLU A 19 -8.61 -9.18 5.68
N ALA A 20 -9.19 -9.48 6.85
CA ALA A 20 -9.78 -8.48 7.73
C ALA A 20 -8.77 -7.38 8.16
N VAL A 21 -7.49 -7.74 8.35
CA VAL A 21 -6.44 -6.78 8.66
C VAL A 21 -6.10 -5.93 7.43
N LEU A 22 -6.04 -6.53 6.24
CA LEU A 22 -5.80 -5.78 5.00
C LEU A 22 -6.92 -4.77 4.73
N TRP A 23 -8.18 -5.15 4.90
CA TRP A 23 -9.31 -4.21 4.80
C TRP A 23 -9.23 -3.09 5.83
N GLY A 24 -8.82 -3.40 7.06
CA GLY A 24 -8.54 -2.39 8.09
C GLY A 24 -7.46 -1.40 7.67
N TYR A 25 -6.40 -1.85 7.00
CA TYR A 25 -5.36 -0.97 6.46
C TYR A 25 -5.85 -0.16 5.26
N ILE A 26 -6.63 -0.76 4.36
CA ILE A 26 -7.24 -0.07 3.22
C ILE A 26 -8.09 1.11 3.71
N ALA A 27 -8.99 0.88 4.67
CA ALA A 27 -9.85 1.92 5.22
C ALA A 27 -9.05 3.07 5.87
N GLN A 28 -7.99 2.74 6.61
CA GLN A 28 -7.12 3.74 7.24
C GLN A 28 -6.35 4.59 6.23
N ILE A 29 -5.79 3.98 5.19
CA ILE A 29 -5.08 4.70 4.12
C ILE A 29 -6.05 5.55 3.31
N ALA A 30 -7.22 5.02 2.95
CA ALA A 30 -8.25 5.75 2.22
C ALA A 30 -8.71 7.01 2.99
N ASN A 31 -8.90 6.89 4.30
CA ASN A 31 -9.26 8.05 5.14
C ASN A 31 -8.15 9.11 5.21
N ALA A 32 -6.87 8.68 5.23
CA ALA A 32 -5.74 9.60 5.16
C ALA A 32 -5.70 10.31 3.79
N LEU A 33 -5.85 9.57 2.69
CA LEU A 33 -5.89 10.14 1.34
C LEU A 33 -7.05 11.10 1.15
N LYS A 34 -8.23 10.79 1.68
CA LYS A 34 -9.38 11.68 1.65
C LYS A 34 -9.04 13.04 2.25
N SER A 35 -8.41 13.04 3.42
CA SER A 35 -8.02 14.27 4.14
C SER A 35 -6.94 15.07 3.41
N ILE A 36 -6.00 14.39 2.75
CA ILE A 36 -4.88 15.02 2.02
C ILE A 36 -5.36 15.58 0.68
N HIS A 37 -6.12 14.80 -0.08
CA HIS A 37 -6.61 15.17 -1.41
C HIS A 37 -7.66 16.30 -1.33
N SER A 38 -8.48 16.35 -0.27
CA SER A 38 -9.49 17.40 -0.08
C SER A 38 -8.90 18.81 0.10
N ILE A 39 -7.62 18.90 0.49
CA ILE A 39 -6.89 20.17 0.61
C ILE A 39 -5.91 20.41 -0.55
N ASN A 40 -6.12 19.70 -1.68
CA ASN A 40 -5.31 19.80 -2.90
C ASN A 40 -3.82 19.51 -2.66
N LEU A 41 -3.53 18.49 -1.84
CA LEU A 41 -2.20 17.91 -1.65
C LEU A 41 -2.18 16.45 -2.13
N ALA A 42 -0.99 15.86 -2.14
CA ALA A 42 -0.76 14.43 -2.38
C ALA A 42 0.08 13.87 -1.23
N ALA A 43 -0.08 12.58 -0.90
CA ALA A 43 0.70 11.94 0.15
C ALA A 43 2.16 11.72 -0.30
N ARG A 44 2.36 11.51 -1.62
CA ARG A 44 3.62 11.33 -2.34
C ARG A 44 4.45 10.10 -1.94
N CYS A 45 4.23 9.54 -0.75
CA CYS A 45 4.97 8.40 -0.23
C CYS A 45 4.02 7.44 0.51
N ILE A 46 3.59 6.39 -0.19
CA ILE A 46 2.78 5.30 0.38
C ILE A 46 3.52 4.00 0.11
N ASP A 47 4.33 3.60 1.08
CA ASP A 47 5.14 2.39 0.98
C ASP A 47 5.15 1.66 2.31
N VAL A 48 5.24 0.33 2.28
CA VAL A 48 5.24 -0.51 3.50
C VAL A 48 6.36 -0.14 4.47
N THR A 49 7.49 0.39 4.01
CA THR A 49 8.60 0.85 4.86
C THR A 49 8.36 2.20 5.52
N LYS A 50 7.31 2.92 5.09
CA LYS A 50 6.93 4.28 5.54
C LYS A 50 5.56 4.31 6.22
N ILE A 51 4.94 3.15 6.41
CA ILE A 51 3.74 2.95 7.21
C ILE A 51 4.15 2.37 8.56
N ILE A 52 3.84 3.07 9.64
CA ILE A 52 4.17 2.63 11.00
C ILE A 52 2.95 2.01 11.67
N LEU A 53 3.16 0.89 12.35
CA LEU A 53 2.19 0.33 13.29
C LEU A 53 2.32 1.07 14.61
N THR A 54 1.25 1.73 15.00
CA THR A 54 1.18 2.53 16.23
C THR A 54 0.44 1.81 17.36
N ASP A 55 -0.36 0.80 16.99
CA ASP A 55 -1.05 -0.12 17.88
C ASP A 55 -1.42 -1.37 17.05
N LYS A 56 -2.03 -2.38 17.68
CA LYS A 56 -2.57 -3.57 17.01
C LYS A 56 -3.51 -3.14 15.88
N ASN A 57 -3.13 -3.49 14.64
CA ASN A 57 -3.84 -3.18 13.40
C ASN A 57 -4.07 -1.67 13.14
N ARG A 58 -3.30 -0.79 13.77
CA ARG A 58 -3.46 0.66 13.66
C ARG A 58 -2.25 1.30 12.98
N ILE A 59 -2.43 1.76 11.75
CA ILE A 59 -1.37 2.31 10.90
C ILE A 59 -1.42 3.83 10.76
N ARG A 60 -0.27 4.45 10.51
CA ARG A 60 -0.15 5.88 10.14
C ARG A 60 0.88 6.06 9.02
N LEU A 61 0.60 6.99 8.10
CA LEU A 61 1.58 7.48 7.13
C LEU A 61 2.60 8.36 7.86
N ASN A 62 3.90 8.06 7.73
CA ASN A 62 4.96 8.74 8.49
C ASN A 62 5.90 9.60 7.63
N ALA A 63 5.60 9.77 6.33
CA ALA A 63 6.48 10.43 5.37
C ALA A 63 5.77 11.49 4.52
N CYS A 64 4.60 11.98 4.96
CA CYS A 64 3.92 13.08 4.29
C CYS A 64 4.78 14.35 4.30
N SER A 65 4.67 15.18 3.26
CA SER A 65 5.35 16.49 3.12
C SER A 65 6.87 16.48 2.89
N ILE A 66 7.58 15.36 3.10
CA ILE A 66 9.03 15.30 2.86
C ILE A 66 9.35 15.58 1.38
N LEU A 67 8.62 14.93 0.47
CA LEU A 67 8.82 15.10 -0.97
C LEU A 67 8.27 16.43 -1.49
N ASP A 68 7.34 17.06 -0.79
CA ASP A 68 6.84 18.41 -1.12
C ASP A 68 7.94 19.46 -0.95
N VAL A 69 8.82 19.30 0.05
CA VAL A 69 9.97 20.16 0.27
C VAL A 69 11.13 19.78 -0.63
N VAL A 70 11.53 18.50 -0.65
CA VAL A 70 12.74 18.05 -1.37
C VAL A 70 12.58 18.17 -2.89
N GLN A 71 11.37 18.02 -3.42
CA GLN A 71 11.08 18.09 -4.86
C GLN A 71 10.26 19.33 -5.22
N PHE A 72 10.33 20.39 -4.42
CA PHE A 72 9.56 21.61 -4.63
C PHE A 72 9.74 22.18 -6.05
N ASP A 73 10.97 22.20 -6.55
CA ASP A 73 11.31 22.76 -7.87
C ASP A 73 10.83 21.91 -9.06
N MET A 74 10.46 20.65 -8.85
CA MET A 74 10.00 19.76 -9.93
C MET A 74 8.61 20.14 -10.48
N ARG A 75 7.82 20.92 -9.71
CA ARG A 75 6.51 21.49 -10.10
C ARG A 75 5.55 20.52 -10.81
N ARG A 76 5.55 19.25 -10.42
CA ARG A 76 4.59 18.27 -10.94
C ARG A 76 3.16 18.67 -10.56
N PRO A 77 2.18 18.58 -11.48
CA PRO A 77 0.79 18.85 -11.16
C PRO A 77 0.28 17.96 -10.02
N VAL A 78 -0.40 18.56 -9.04
CA VAL A 78 -1.00 17.82 -7.92
C VAL A 78 -1.88 16.65 -8.37
N PRO A 79 -2.75 16.79 -9.41
CA PRO A 79 -3.58 15.67 -9.85
C PRO A 79 -2.77 14.45 -10.29
N GLU A 80 -1.61 14.64 -10.94
CA GLU A 80 -0.72 13.53 -11.30
C GLU A 80 -0.13 12.84 -10.07
N LEU A 81 0.27 13.63 -9.07
CA LEU A 81 0.79 13.11 -7.80
C LEU A 81 -0.29 12.34 -7.03
N GLN A 82 -1.55 12.78 -7.10
CA GLN A 82 -2.69 12.06 -6.53
C GLN A 82 -2.96 10.73 -7.27
N GLN A 83 -2.75 10.66 -8.59
CA GLN A 83 -2.82 9.38 -9.31
C GLN A 83 -1.68 8.43 -8.88
N ASP A 84 -0.48 8.96 -8.65
CA ASP A 84 0.65 8.19 -8.12
C ASP A 84 0.39 7.62 -6.72
N ASP A 85 -0.36 8.34 -5.88
CA ASP A 85 -0.78 7.85 -4.56
C ASP A 85 -1.59 6.55 -4.68
N PHE A 86 -2.54 6.45 -5.62
CA PHE A 86 -3.32 5.22 -5.83
C PHE A 86 -2.45 4.04 -6.28
N MET A 87 -1.49 4.27 -7.18
CA MET A 87 -0.55 3.24 -7.63
C MET A 87 0.31 2.73 -6.47
N GLN A 88 0.81 3.64 -5.63
CA GLN A 88 1.59 3.30 -4.44
C GLN A 88 0.77 2.56 -3.38
N PHE A 89 -0.49 2.98 -3.19
CA PHE A 89 -1.44 2.30 -2.32
C PHE A 89 -1.69 0.85 -2.76
N GLY A 90 -2.01 0.62 -4.03
CA GLY A 90 -2.21 -0.73 -4.57
C GLY A 90 -0.97 -1.62 -4.40
N ARG A 91 0.23 -1.07 -4.68
CA ARG A 91 1.50 -1.79 -4.49
C ARG A 91 1.76 -2.14 -3.03
N THR A 92 1.43 -1.25 -2.11
CA THR A 92 1.59 -1.47 -0.66
C THR A 92 0.74 -2.64 -0.20
N ILE A 93 -0.55 -2.67 -0.54
CA ILE A 93 -1.43 -3.77 -0.13
C ILE A 93 -1.05 -5.08 -0.80
N LEU A 94 -0.68 -5.05 -2.09
CA LEU A 94 -0.21 -6.24 -2.81
C LEU A 94 1.08 -6.82 -2.19
N SER A 95 2.01 -5.96 -1.77
CA SER A 95 3.22 -6.34 -1.05
C SER A 95 2.91 -7.05 0.26
N LEU A 96 1.98 -6.51 1.06
CA LEU A 96 1.55 -7.13 2.33
C LEU A 96 0.84 -8.47 2.11
N ALA A 97 -0.08 -8.54 1.16
CA ALA A 97 -0.88 -9.73 0.91
C ALA A 97 -0.05 -10.91 0.40
N THR A 98 0.97 -10.64 -0.41
CA THR A 98 1.88 -11.64 -0.98
C THR A 98 3.13 -11.87 -0.12
N ASN A 99 3.32 -11.09 0.96
CA ASN A 99 4.55 -11.03 1.74
C ASN A 99 5.82 -10.81 0.86
N THR A 100 5.66 -10.06 -0.23
CA THR A 100 6.74 -9.73 -1.19
C THR A 100 7.22 -8.31 -0.94
N PRO A 101 8.51 -8.06 -0.62
CA PRO A 101 9.03 -6.71 -0.42
C PRO A 101 8.83 -5.83 -1.67
N PRO A 102 8.62 -4.50 -1.52
CA PRO A 102 8.37 -3.60 -2.66
C PRO A 102 9.44 -3.68 -3.76
N ALA A 103 10.72 -3.80 -3.36
CA ALA A 103 11.84 -3.92 -4.30
C ALA A 103 11.79 -5.20 -5.17
N GLN A 104 11.05 -6.22 -4.73
CA GLN A 104 10.87 -7.49 -5.45
C GLN A 104 9.53 -7.55 -6.19
N LEU A 105 8.65 -6.56 -6.00
CA LEU A 105 7.33 -6.48 -6.61
C LEU A 105 7.39 -5.95 -8.07
N THR A 106 8.23 -6.58 -8.90
CA THR A 106 8.50 -6.14 -10.28
C THR A 106 7.46 -6.62 -11.27
N ASN A 107 6.94 -7.84 -11.08
CA ASN A 107 5.86 -8.41 -11.90
C ASN A 107 4.53 -8.35 -11.15
N LEU A 108 3.78 -7.26 -11.37
CA LEU A 108 2.48 -7.03 -10.74
C LEU A 108 1.46 -8.11 -11.10
N LYS A 109 1.43 -8.56 -12.35
CA LYS A 109 0.48 -9.58 -12.82
C LYS A 109 0.67 -10.89 -12.06
N ALA A 110 1.90 -11.39 -11.99
CA ALA A 110 2.21 -12.62 -11.25
C ALA A 110 1.90 -12.48 -9.74
N SER A 111 2.14 -11.30 -9.17
CA SER A 111 1.85 -11.03 -7.76
C SER A 111 0.34 -11.03 -7.47
N ILE A 112 -0.47 -10.47 -8.39
CA ILE A 112 -1.93 -10.51 -8.29
C ILE A 112 -2.45 -11.95 -8.41
N GLU A 113 -1.91 -12.74 -9.33
CA GLU A 113 -2.26 -14.16 -9.48
C GLU A 113 -1.89 -14.98 -8.22
N LEU A 114 -0.78 -14.65 -7.57
CA LEU A 114 -0.38 -15.25 -6.30
C LEU A 114 -1.38 -14.91 -5.18
N MET A 115 -1.72 -13.63 -5.03
CA MET A 115 -2.71 -13.18 -4.04
C MET A 115 -4.07 -13.84 -4.27
N ALA A 116 -4.53 -13.95 -5.51
CA ALA A 116 -5.86 -14.47 -5.83
C ALA A 116 -6.11 -15.93 -5.38
N ARG A 117 -5.05 -16.66 -4.95
CA ARG A 117 -5.16 -18.01 -4.39
C ARG A 117 -5.57 -18.05 -2.92
N SER A 118 -5.48 -16.92 -2.21
CA SER A 118 -5.62 -16.87 -0.76
C SER A 118 -6.57 -15.79 -0.25
N TYR A 119 -7.02 -14.89 -1.12
CA TYR A 119 -7.89 -13.78 -0.77
C TYR A 119 -9.11 -13.71 -1.69
N SER A 120 -10.12 -12.97 -1.23
CA SER A 120 -11.36 -12.75 -1.96
C SER A 120 -11.16 -12.07 -3.33
N VAL A 121 -12.17 -12.25 -4.18
CA VAL A 121 -12.25 -11.57 -5.48
C VAL A 121 -12.37 -10.06 -5.28
N GLU A 122 -13.10 -9.64 -4.26
CA GLU A 122 -13.34 -8.26 -3.90
C GLU A 122 -12.03 -7.54 -3.55
N LEU A 123 -11.16 -8.16 -2.74
CA LEU A 123 -9.85 -7.58 -2.42
C LEU A 123 -8.96 -7.50 -3.67
N ARG A 124 -8.96 -8.56 -4.50
CA ARG A 124 -8.20 -8.59 -5.74
C ARG A 124 -8.64 -7.45 -6.67
N ASP A 125 -9.94 -7.30 -6.88
CA ASP A 125 -10.51 -6.32 -7.81
C ASP A 125 -10.28 -4.89 -7.30
N THR A 126 -10.30 -4.68 -5.98
CA THR A 126 -9.92 -3.40 -5.35
C THR A 126 -8.47 -3.02 -5.64
N ILE A 127 -7.55 -3.98 -5.55
CA ILE A 127 -6.12 -3.76 -5.82
C ILE A 127 -5.86 -3.59 -7.31
N ILE A 128 -6.57 -4.33 -8.17
CA ILE A 128 -6.53 -4.13 -9.62
C ILE A 128 -7.03 -2.73 -9.96
N TRP A 129 -8.13 -2.27 -9.35
CA TRP A 129 -8.60 -0.91 -9.52
C TRP A 129 -7.47 0.03 -9.17
N LEU A 130 -6.90 0.00 -7.96
CA LEU A 130 -5.79 0.89 -7.55
C LEU A 130 -4.60 0.91 -8.53
N LEU A 131 -4.19 -0.27 -9.04
CA LEU A 131 -3.04 -0.45 -9.92
C LEU A 131 -3.30 -0.13 -11.40
N THR A 132 -4.54 0.12 -11.81
CA THR A 132 -4.89 0.44 -13.19
C THR A 132 -4.86 1.95 -13.41
N PRO A 133 -4.00 2.52 -14.26
CA PRO A 133 -4.01 3.96 -14.53
C PRO A 133 -5.35 4.43 -15.08
N ALA A 134 -5.81 5.62 -14.66
CA ALA A 134 -6.95 6.26 -15.29
C ALA A 134 -6.66 6.57 -16.77
N GLN A 135 -7.67 6.44 -17.64
CA GLN A 135 -7.52 6.75 -19.06
C GLN A 135 -7.84 8.23 -19.29
N PRO A 136 -6.96 9.02 -19.94
CA PRO A 136 -7.26 10.42 -20.26
C PRO A 136 -8.57 10.55 -21.05
N PRO A 137 -9.44 11.54 -20.74
CA PRO A 137 -9.25 12.66 -19.81
C PRO A 137 -9.72 12.37 -18.36
N SER A 138 -10.11 11.14 -18.04
CA SER A 138 -10.60 10.78 -16.71
C SER A 138 -9.47 10.69 -15.68
N GLN A 139 -9.80 10.93 -14.42
CA GLN A 139 -8.92 10.76 -13.27
C GLN A 139 -9.68 10.03 -12.18
N LYS A 140 -8.98 9.16 -11.45
CA LYS A 140 -9.54 8.55 -10.26
C LYS A 140 -9.62 9.55 -9.14
N THR A 141 -10.65 9.40 -8.32
CA THR A 141 -10.84 10.19 -7.11
C THR A 141 -10.96 9.29 -5.90
N ILE A 142 -10.62 9.83 -4.73
CA ILE A 142 -10.75 9.09 -3.48
C ILE A 142 -12.23 8.88 -3.12
N GLU A 143 -13.10 9.78 -3.57
CA GLU A 143 -14.56 9.65 -3.47
C GLU A 143 -15.10 8.46 -4.25
N GLU A 144 -14.57 8.20 -5.45
CA GLU A 144 -14.92 7.02 -6.24
C GLU A 144 -14.45 5.74 -5.55
N PHE A 145 -13.25 5.74 -4.96
CA PHE A 145 -12.70 4.58 -4.28
C PHE A 145 -13.47 4.17 -3.02
N ILE A 146 -14.05 5.13 -2.29
CA ILE A 146 -14.73 4.90 -1.00
C ILE A 146 -16.20 4.49 -1.19
N ARG A 147 -16.78 4.66 -2.39
CA ARG A 147 -18.18 4.28 -2.68
C ARG A 147 -18.39 2.78 -2.69
#